data_AF-A0A7D8USH3-F1
#
_entry.id   AF-A0A7D8USH3-F1
#
_cell.length_a   1.000
_cell.length_b   1.000
_cell.length_c   1.000
_cell.angle_alpha   90.00
_cell.angle_beta   90.00
_cell.angle_gamma   90.00
#
_symmetry.space_group_name_H-M   'P 1'
#
loop_
_entity.id
_entity.type
_entity.pdbx_description
1 polymer ?
#
loop_
_entity_poly.entity_id
_entity_poly.type
_entity_poly.pdbx_seq_one_letter_code
_entity_poly.pdbx_strand_id
1 'polypeptide(L)'
;MSYVFYNEQYRQPLGPANNNVILNAVPPAGPGLYKPTVAPASMPAPVPAPASLPAKRKAVEIEPDSDEGDGYDIFSQNCDQVRRKIRAFLSAGEMTIGELHKTLGVSSKSFNCFMGKNGPDNGMNTATYPAAYRFFKKREAEGIKVPKKKVKKAEEAKKNDVSGIQLDGEADASVPVYDSCDEIRKKISAYLREPQVTQAGFLREIAKTYTDGRKIQSKVLNDFLSKKGASAGNTSAVFYSSYVFFEKMRLRDGKPKSKHRQEMETRHPGGFQTDRRRDRVWCMEGEHPYQDAYGEYHFTGRR
;
A
#
# COMPACT_ATOMS: atom_id res chain seq x y z
N MET A 1 49.37 -5.64 25.20
CA MET A 1 47.99 -6.14 25.29
C MET A 1 47.13 -5.04 25.84
N SER A 2 46.61 -4.20 24.95
CA SER A 2 45.73 -3.08 25.31
C SER A 2 44.37 -3.37 24.70
N TYR A 3 43.35 -3.42 25.55
CA TYR A 3 42.00 -3.85 25.22
C TYR A 3 41.13 -2.62 24.97
N VAL A 4 40.46 -2.57 23.82
CA VAL A 4 39.44 -1.57 23.54
C VAL A 4 38.12 -2.28 23.31
N PHE A 5 37.21 -2.15 24.27
CA PHE A 5 35.82 -2.57 24.12
C PHE A 5 35.07 -1.52 23.29
N TYR A 6 34.79 -1.82 22.02
CA TYR A 6 33.89 -1.00 21.22
C TYR A 6 32.44 -1.36 21.54
N ASN A 7 31.76 -0.48 22.28
CA ASN A 7 30.31 -0.50 22.45
C ASN A 7 29.80 0.93 22.26
N GLU A 8 29.64 1.34 21.00
CA GLU A 8 29.08 2.65 20.69
C GLU A 8 27.90 2.51 19.75
N GLN A 9 26.73 2.74 20.34
CA GLN A 9 25.45 2.85 19.67
C GLN A 9 25.55 3.92 18.57
N TYR A 10 24.98 3.60 17.41
CA TYR A 10 24.68 4.53 16.34
C TYR A 10 24.05 5.83 16.89
N ARG A 11 24.83 6.92 16.90
CA ARG A 11 24.32 8.28 17.03
C ARG A 11 24.98 9.16 15.97
N GLN A 12 24.30 9.35 14.84
CA GLN A 12 24.55 10.51 14.00
C GLN A 12 23.67 11.67 14.49
N PRO A 13 24.21 12.91 14.62
CA PRO A 13 23.41 14.06 14.98
C PRO A 13 22.48 14.47 13.83
N LEU A 14 21.25 14.82 14.19
CA LEU A 14 20.28 15.47 13.30
C LEU A 14 20.81 16.85 12.87
N GLY A 15 21.09 17.02 11.59
CA GLY A 15 21.27 18.33 10.96
C GLY A 15 19.92 18.92 10.52
N PRO A 16 19.71 20.24 10.64
CA PRO A 16 18.39 20.84 10.44
C PRO A 16 17.99 20.90 8.97
N ALA A 17 16.71 20.67 8.73
CA ALA A 17 16.05 20.92 7.45
C ALA A 17 15.90 22.43 7.21
N ASN A 18 16.19 22.90 5.99
CA ASN A 18 15.35 23.92 5.38
C ASN A 18 15.48 23.97 3.85
N ASN A 19 14.32 24.19 3.24
CA ASN A 19 14.02 24.22 1.82
C ASN A 19 14.24 25.61 1.20
N ASN A 20 14.26 25.60 -0.14
CA ASN A 20 14.14 26.69 -1.12
C ASN A 20 15.45 27.30 -1.62
N VAL A 21 15.69 27.19 -2.92
CA VAL A 21 15.60 28.30 -3.90
C VAL A 21 15.77 27.75 -5.33
N ILE A 22 14.87 28.19 -6.20
CA ILE A 22 14.82 28.05 -7.67
C ILE A 22 15.92 28.90 -8.29
N LEU A 23 16.66 28.43 -9.32
CA LEU A 23 17.08 29.27 -10.46
C LEU A 23 17.42 28.40 -11.70
N ASN A 24 16.70 28.67 -12.80
CA ASN A 24 17.05 28.27 -14.16
C ASN A 24 18.26 29.07 -14.65
N ALA A 25 19.17 28.45 -15.42
CA ALA A 25 20.18 29.17 -16.19
C ALA A 25 20.34 28.56 -17.59
N VAL A 26 20.28 29.45 -18.58
CA VAL A 26 20.36 29.29 -20.04
C VAL A 26 21.82 29.42 -20.49
N PRO A 27 22.28 28.79 -21.59
CA PRO A 27 23.57 29.09 -22.23
C PRO A 27 23.46 30.06 -23.45
N PRO A 28 24.57 30.70 -23.88
CA PRO A 28 24.57 32.06 -24.45
C PRO A 28 24.48 32.17 -25.99
N ALA A 29 24.29 33.42 -26.42
CA ALA A 29 23.90 33.91 -27.74
C ALA A 29 25.00 33.98 -28.82
N GLY A 30 24.54 34.02 -30.07
CA GLY A 30 25.21 34.61 -31.24
C GLY A 30 24.16 35.21 -32.21
N PRO A 31 24.47 36.24 -33.01
CA PRO A 31 23.49 37.26 -33.42
C PRO A 31 22.94 37.08 -34.84
N GLY A 32 21.72 37.56 -35.07
CA GLY A 32 21.11 37.59 -36.40
C GLY A 32 19.86 38.48 -36.43
N LEU A 33 19.92 39.51 -37.27
CA LEU A 33 18.95 40.59 -37.51
C LEU A 33 17.53 40.13 -37.84
N TYR A 34 16.54 40.97 -37.49
CA TYR A 34 15.46 41.52 -38.34
C TYR A 34 14.23 41.90 -37.46
N LYS A 35 13.91 43.22 -37.40
CA LYS A 35 12.58 43.77 -37.06
C LYS A 35 11.77 43.94 -38.38
N PRO A 36 10.49 44.39 -38.46
CA PRO A 36 9.64 44.99 -37.42
C PRO A 36 8.10 44.73 -37.50
N THR A 37 7.33 45.39 -36.61
CA THR A 37 5.89 45.78 -36.64
C THR A 37 4.83 44.68 -36.45
N VAL A 38 3.81 44.80 -35.59
CA VAL A 38 2.80 45.89 -35.43
C VAL A 38 2.40 46.12 -33.95
N ALA A 39 2.02 47.37 -33.63
CA ALA A 39 1.65 47.90 -32.33
C ALA A 39 0.25 47.50 -31.80
N PRO A 40 -0.08 47.78 -30.51
CA PRO A 40 -1.24 47.27 -29.77
C PRO A 40 -2.33 48.32 -29.47
N ALA A 41 -3.53 47.89 -29.05
CA ALA A 41 -4.55 48.73 -28.39
C ALA A 41 -5.20 47.89 -27.27
N SER A 42 -4.82 48.06 -26.01
CA SER A 42 -5.32 49.00 -24.99
C SER A 42 -6.78 48.77 -24.56
N MET A 43 -6.93 48.33 -23.30
CA MET A 43 -8.18 48.36 -22.52
C MET A 43 -8.71 49.79 -22.37
N PRO A 44 -9.99 49.98 -22.02
CA PRO A 44 -10.25 50.32 -20.60
C PRO A 44 -11.58 49.79 -20.02
N ALA A 45 -11.61 49.58 -18.70
CA ALA A 45 -12.82 49.62 -17.86
C ALA A 45 -13.01 51.08 -17.35
N PRO A 46 -14.22 51.59 -16.96
CA PRO A 46 -14.96 51.11 -15.78
C PRO A 46 -16.53 51.21 -15.83
N VAL A 47 -17.15 50.68 -14.77
CA VAL A 47 -18.58 50.53 -14.36
C VAL A 47 -19.45 51.82 -14.42
N PRO A 48 -20.81 51.77 -14.50
CA PRO A 48 -21.69 51.45 -13.34
C PRO A 48 -23.05 50.73 -13.64
N ALA A 49 -23.76 50.30 -12.58
CA ALA A 49 -25.11 49.70 -12.59
C ALA A 49 -26.25 50.71 -12.87
N PRO A 50 -27.47 50.29 -13.30
CA PRO A 50 -28.59 50.12 -12.35
C PRO A 50 -29.64 49.01 -12.69
N ALA A 51 -30.68 48.93 -11.86
CA ALA A 51 -31.64 47.84 -11.61
C ALA A 51 -32.82 47.63 -12.61
N SER A 52 -33.40 46.41 -12.62
CA SER A 52 -34.83 46.08 -12.33
C SER A 52 -35.32 44.75 -12.95
N LEU A 53 -36.06 43.97 -12.15
CA LEU A 53 -36.93 42.80 -12.49
C LEU A 53 -38.30 43.31 -13.04
N PRO A 54 -39.32 42.50 -13.46
CA PRO A 54 -39.55 41.04 -13.26
C PRO A 54 -40.21 40.25 -14.44
N ALA A 55 -40.22 38.91 -14.36
CA ALA A 55 -41.30 38.09 -14.95
C ALA A 55 -41.44 36.71 -14.28
N LYS A 56 -42.65 36.45 -13.78
CA LYS A 56 -43.15 35.28 -13.03
C LYS A 56 -43.24 34.01 -13.90
N ARG A 57 -42.97 32.81 -13.32
CA ARG A 57 -43.72 31.58 -13.64
C ARG A 57 -43.89 30.67 -12.40
N LYS A 58 -45.15 30.62 -11.96
CA LYS A 58 -45.94 29.56 -11.31
C LYS A 58 -45.24 28.49 -10.47
N ALA A 59 -45.57 28.51 -9.17
CA ALA A 59 -45.47 27.39 -8.26
C ALA A 59 -46.46 26.29 -8.66
N VAL A 60 -45.99 25.04 -8.64
CA VAL A 60 -46.84 23.86 -8.56
C VAL A 60 -46.94 23.51 -7.08
N GLU A 61 -48.16 23.60 -6.57
CA GLU A 61 -48.54 23.14 -5.23
C GLU A 61 -48.34 21.62 -5.19
N ILE A 62 -47.54 21.15 -4.22
CA ILE A 62 -47.44 19.74 -3.86
C ILE A 62 -48.20 19.62 -2.54
N GLU A 63 -49.34 18.94 -2.61
CA GLU A 63 -50.16 18.53 -1.47
C GLU A 63 -49.28 17.81 -0.42
N PRO A 64 -49.35 18.20 0.86
CA PRO A 64 -48.71 17.47 1.95
C PRO A 64 -49.57 16.26 2.30
N ASP A 65 -49.25 15.10 1.74
CA ASP A 65 -49.82 13.83 2.21
C ASP A 65 -49.19 13.49 3.57
N SER A 66 -49.94 13.80 4.62
CA SER A 66 -49.63 13.54 6.00
C SER A 66 -50.03 12.11 6.37
N ASP A 67 -49.04 11.24 6.59
CA ASP A 67 -49.22 10.05 7.44
C ASP A 67 -47.96 9.83 8.29
N GLU A 68 -48.14 10.12 9.59
CA GLU A 68 -47.49 9.65 10.81
C GLU A 68 -45.97 9.44 10.96
N GLY A 69 -45.43 9.97 12.08
CA GLY A 69 -44.22 9.45 12.72
C GLY A 69 -43.07 10.45 12.87
N ASP A 70 -43.30 11.45 13.70
CA ASP A 70 -42.31 12.25 14.42
C ASP A 70 -41.21 11.39 15.07
N GLY A 71 -40.11 11.20 14.35
CA GLY A 71 -38.86 10.67 14.89
C GLY A 71 -37.71 11.44 14.26
N TYR A 72 -37.14 12.40 14.99
CA TYR A 72 -35.83 12.97 14.64
C TYR A 72 -34.80 11.83 14.65
N ASP A 73 -34.64 11.14 13.53
CA ASP A 73 -33.63 10.09 13.31
C ASP A 73 -32.26 10.79 13.31
N ILE A 74 -31.69 10.94 14.51
CA ILE A 74 -30.32 11.37 14.73
C ILE A 74 -29.48 10.49 13.82
N PHE A 75 -28.91 11.07 12.76
CA PHE A 75 -28.13 10.33 11.78
C PHE A 75 -27.01 9.55 12.48
N SER A 76 -27.26 8.26 12.75
CA SER A 76 -26.35 7.40 13.49
C SER A 76 -25.03 7.16 12.76
N GLN A 77 -25.01 7.41 11.45
CA GLN A 77 -23.89 7.16 10.56
C GLN A 77 -23.42 8.45 9.93
N ASN A 78 -22.14 8.76 10.07
CA ASN A 78 -21.52 9.93 9.45
C ASN A 78 -21.47 9.84 7.90
N CYS A 79 -21.09 10.94 7.23
CA CYS A 79 -21.05 11.01 5.76
C CYS A 79 -20.13 9.95 5.15
N ASP A 80 -19.00 9.63 5.78
CA ASP A 80 -18.07 8.60 5.31
C ASP A 80 -18.64 7.17 5.39
N GLN A 81 -19.44 6.89 6.43
CA GLN A 81 -20.15 5.62 6.56
C GLN A 81 -21.17 5.45 5.43
N VAL A 82 -21.97 6.48 5.15
CA VAL A 82 -22.94 6.48 4.04
C VAL A 82 -22.23 6.33 2.69
N ARG A 83 -21.15 7.08 2.43
CA ARG A 83 -20.33 6.89 1.21
C ARG A 83 -19.81 5.47 1.05
N ARG A 84 -19.31 4.85 2.13
CA ARG A 84 -18.83 3.46 2.09
C ARG A 84 -19.95 2.49 1.71
N LYS A 85 -21.16 2.67 2.24
CA LYS A 85 -22.34 1.88 1.86
C LYS A 85 -22.70 2.06 0.38
N ILE A 86 -22.71 3.30 -0.11
CA ILE A 86 -22.93 3.61 -1.54
C ILE A 86 -21.88 2.90 -2.42
N ARG A 87 -20.59 3.00 -2.09
CA ARG A 87 -19.52 2.34 -2.86
C ARG A 87 -19.65 0.82 -2.83
N ALA A 88 -20.02 0.24 -1.70
CA ALA A 88 -20.24 -1.20 -1.57
C ALA A 88 -21.41 -1.67 -2.44
N PHE A 89 -22.53 -0.94 -2.38
CA PHE A 89 -23.73 -1.20 -3.18
C PHE A 89 -23.46 -1.13 -4.69
N LEU A 90 -22.78 -0.08 -5.15
CA LEU A 90 -22.36 0.04 -6.55
C LEU A 90 -21.39 -1.08 -6.96
N SER A 91 -20.48 -1.49 -6.07
CA SER A 91 -19.53 -2.58 -6.35
C SER A 91 -20.18 -3.96 -6.45
N ALA A 92 -21.36 -4.13 -5.86
CA ALA A 92 -22.13 -5.37 -5.97
C ALA A 92 -22.87 -5.48 -7.30
N GLY A 93 -22.97 -4.39 -8.08
CA GLY A 93 -23.59 -4.39 -9.40
C GLY A 93 -25.11 -4.48 -9.38
N GLU A 94 -25.77 -4.29 -8.23
CA GLU A 94 -27.24 -4.29 -8.15
C GLU A 94 -27.87 -3.12 -8.91
N MET A 95 -27.19 -1.98 -8.99
CA MET A 95 -27.68 -0.78 -9.67
C MET A 95 -26.52 0.11 -10.12
N THR A 96 -26.68 0.82 -11.24
CA THR A 96 -25.68 1.76 -11.77
C THR A 96 -25.73 3.11 -11.04
N ILE A 97 -24.67 3.92 -11.17
CA ILE A 97 -24.63 5.29 -10.61
C ILE A 97 -25.80 6.14 -11.13
N GLY A 98 -26.16 5.97 -12.41
CA GLY A 98 -27.21 6.72 -13.07
C GLY A 98 -28.62 6.36 -12.59
N GLU A 99 -28.84 5.12 -12.19
CA GLU A 99 -30.10 4.69 -11.60
C GLU A 99 -30.16 5.06 -10.11
N LEU A 100 -29.04 4.93 -9.38
CA LEU A 100 -29.00 5.24 -7.95
C LEU A 100 -29.37 6.69 -7.65
N HIS A 101 -28.78 7.68 -8.34
CA HIS A 101 -29.16 9.08 -8.07
C HIS A 101 -30.64 9.36 -8.39
N LYS A 102 -31.22 8.65 -9.37
CA LYS A 102 -32.64 8.80 -9.75
C LYS A 102 -33.54 8.21 -8.68
N THR A 103 -33.22 7.01 -8.19
CA THR A 103 -33.96 6.37 -7.08
C THR A 103 -33.90 7.17 -5.78
N LEU A 104 -32.78 7.87 -5.56
CA LEU A 104 -32.61 8.75 -4.39
C LEU A 104 -33.29 10.12 -4.58
N GLY A 105 -33.78 10.45 -5.77
CA GLY A 105 -34.36 11.76 -6.08
C GLY A 105 -33.36 12.91 -6.05
N VAL A 106 -32.07 12.64 -6.26
CA VAL A 106 -31.00 13.67 -6.22
C VAL A 106 -30.39 13.90 -7.59
N SER A 107 -29.94 15.13 -7.84
CA SER A 107 -29.25 15.44 -9.10
C SER A 107 -27.91 14.71 -9.19
N SER A 108 -27.53 14.29 -10.40
CA SER A 108 -26.22 13.66 -10.68
C SER A 108 -25.05 14.48 -10.13
N LYS A 109 -25.13 15.82 -10.27
CA LYS A 109 -24.13 16.76 -9.75
C LYS A 109 -24.01 16.70 -8.22
N SER A 110 -25.14 16.69 -7.51
CA SER A 110 -25.17 16.59 -6.04
C SER A 110 -24.63 15.23 -5.56
N PHE A 111 -24.98 14.15 -6.26
CA PHE A 111 -24.47 12.81 -5.97
C PHE A 111 -22.95 12.73 -6.14
N ASN A 112 -22.43 13.18 -7.28
CA ASN A 112 -21.00 13.16 -7.56
C ASN A 112 -20.21 14.08 -6.60
N CYS A 113 -20.77 15.25 -6.26
CA CYS A 113 -20.16 16.15 -5.27
C CYS A 113 -20.08 15.50 -3.87
N PHE A 114 -21.12 14.79 -3.44
CA PHE A 114 -21.11 14.06 -2.17
C PHE A 114 -20.08 12.93 -2.15
N MET A 115 -19.99 12.17 -3.25
CA MET A 115 -19.08 11.02 -3.39
C MET A 115 -17.60 11.41 -3.55
N GLY A 116 -17.33 12.63 -4.04
CA GLY A 116 -15.99 13.19 -4.19
C GLY A 116 -15.44 13.89 -2.94
N LYS A 117 -16.29 14.20 -1.94
CA LYS A 117 -15.86 14.75 -0.65
C LYS A 117 -15.30 13.66 0.28
N ASN A 118 -14.45 14.06 1.22
CA ASN A 118 -13.86 13.19 2.25
C ASN A 118 -14.04 13.82 3.64
N GLY A 119 -14.25 12.99 4.65
CA GLY A 119 -14.39 13.40 6.04
C GLY A 119 -15.78 13.15 6.61
N PRO A 120 -15.89 12.98 7.94
CA PRO A 120 -17.10 12.50 8.61
C PRO A 120 -18.28 13.46 8.46
N ASP A 121 -18.02 14.77 8.51
CA ASP A 121 -19.06 15.81 8.49
C ASP A 121 -19.16 16.55 7.17
N ASN A 122 -18.11 16.47 6.35
CA ASN A 122 -18.09 17.07 5.03
C ASN A 122 -19.18 16.43 4.17
N GLY A 123 -20.18 17.19 3.75
CA GLY A 123 -21.28 16.67 2.93
C GLY A 123 -22.62 16.48 3.65
N MET A 124 -22.70 16.77 4.96
CA MET A 124 -23.97 16.73 5.71
C MET A 124 -25.05 17.65 5.13
N ASN A 125 -24.65 18.82 4.62
CA ASN A 125 -25.55 19.81 4.00
C ASN A 125 -25.95 19.44 2.56
N THR A 126 -25.56 18.26 2.06
CA THR A 126 -25.89 17.82 0.70
C THR A 126 -27.12 16.94 0.74
N ALA A 127 -28.11 17.20 -0.11
CA ALA A 127 -29.36 16.41 -0.18
C ALA A 127 -29.13 14.90 -0.39
N THR A 128 -27.98 14.51 -0.95
CA THR A 128 -27.55 13.11 -1.13
C THR A 128 -27.38 12.35 0.19
N TYR A 129 -26.91 13.00 1.24
CA TYR A 129 -26.65 12.35 2.53
C TYR A 129 -27.93 11.84 3.21
N PRO A 130 -28.95 12.69 3.48
CA PRO A 130 -30.18 12.22 4.12
C PRO A 130 -30.96 11.25 3.22
N ALA A 131 -30.98 11.48 1.89
CA ALA A 131 -31.66 10.60 0.95
C ALA A 131 -31.03 9.19 0.92
N ALA A 132 -29.70 9.10 0.84
CA ALA A 132 -29.00 7.82 0.85
C ALA A 132 -29.14 7.09 2.19
N TYR A 133 -29.10 7.81 3.31
CA TYR A 133 -29.29 7.20 4.64
C TYR A 133 -30.69 6.58 4.78
N ARG A 134 -31.74 7.30 4.37
CA ARG A 134 -33.13 6.78 4.35
C ARG A 134 -33.26 5.54 3.46
N PHE A 135 -32.65 5.55 2.28
CA PHE A 135 -32.65 4.41 1.37
C PHE A 135 -32.01 3.15 1.99
N PHE A 136 -30.84 3.29 2.62
CA PHE A 136 -30.19 2.14 3.26
C PHE A 136 -30.92 1.68 4.53
N LYS A 137 -31.53 2.60 5.30
CA LYS A 137 -32.37 2.25 6.45
C LYS A 137 -33.62 1.48 6.04
N LYS A 138 -34.28 1.90 4.96
CA LYS A 138 -35.41 1.19 4.38
C LYS A 138 -35.02 -0.22 3.93
N ARG A 139 -33.89 -0.38 3.25
CA ARG A 139 -33.38 -1.71 2.84
C ARG A 139 -32.93 -2.58 4.01
N GLU A 140 -32.39 -1.98 5.07
CA GLU A 140 -32.08 -2.69 6.32
C GLU A 140 -33.36 -3.19 7.02
N ALA A 141 -34.42 -2.38 7.04
CA ALA A 141 -35.73 -2.77 7.57
C ALA A 141 -36.40 -3.87 6.74
N GLU A 142 -36.22 -3.85 5.42
CA GLU A 142 -36.65 -4.92 4.49
C GLU A 142 -35.77 -6.19 4.57
N GLY A 143 -34.76 -6.23 5.46
CA GLY A 143 -33.89 -7.38 5.67
C GLY A 143 -32.82 -7.60 4.60
N ILE A 144 -32.77 -6.75 3.57
CA ILE A 144 -31.79 -6.83 2.48
C ILE A 144 -30.51 -6.09 2.91
N LYS A 145 -29.64 -6.81 3.63
CA LYS A 145 -28.35 -6.29 4.06
C LYS A 145 -27.50 -5.89 2.85
N VAL A 146 -26.96 -4.67 2.86
CA VAL A 146 -26.04 -4.18 1.83
C VAL A 146 -24.91 -5.19 1.63
N PRO A 147 -24.67 -5.67 0.40
CA PRO A 147 -23.61 -6.62 0.13
C PRO A 147 -22.26 -6.01 0.52
N LYS A 148 -21.64 -6.59 1.54
CA LYS A 148 -20.25 -6.29 1.89
C LYS A 148 -19.38 -6.79 0.73
N LYS A 149 -18.60 -5.90 0.14
CA LYS A 149 -17.64 -6.18 -0.94
C LYS A 149 -16.85 -7.47 -0.64
N LYS A 150 -17.28 -8.60 -1.20
CA LYS A 150 -16.46 -9.79 -1.36
C LYS A 150 -15.54 -9.50 -2.54
N VAL A 151 -14.44 -8.79 -2.28
CA VAL A 151 -13.36 -8.66 -3.25
C VAL A 151 -13.00 -10.07 -3.72
N LYS A 152 -12.82 -10.25 -5.03
CA LYS A 152 -12.46 -11.48 -5.76
C LYS A 152 -11.24 -12.21 -5.15
N LYS A 153 -11.42 -12.82 -3.98
CA LYS A 153 -10.35 -13.49 -3.21
C LYS A 153 -10.15 -14.94 -3.67
N ALA A 154 -11.08 -15.47 -4.47
CA ALA A 154 -11.19 -16.89 -4.78
C ALA A 154 -10.39 -17.34 -6.01
N GLU A 155 -10.22 -16.49 -7.03
CA GLU A 155 -9.53 -16.86 -8.26
C GLU A 155 -8.00 -16.91 -8.08
N GLU A 156 -7.48 -16.16 -7.11
CA GLU A 156 -6.05 -15.92 -6.94
C GLU A 156 -5.40 -16.71 -5.81
N ALA A 157 -6.21 -17.20 -4.87
CA ALA A 157 -5.78 -18.22 -3.92
C ALA A 157 -5.19 -19.44 -4.65
N LYS A 158 -5.67 -19.74 -5.87
CA LYS A 158 -5.17 -20.86 -6.69
C LYS A 158 -3.80 -20.61 -7.33
N LYS A 159 -3.46 -19.36 -7.68
CA LYS A 159 -2.12 -19.03 -8.23
C LYS A 159 -1.04 -19.02 -7.16
N ASN A 160 -1.40 -18.79 -5.91
CA ASN A 160 -0.45 -18.82 -4.78
C ASN A 160 -0.58 -20.10 -3.94
N ASP A 161 -1.38 -21.07 -4.40
CA ASP A 161 -1.51 -22.35 -3.72
C ASP A 161 -0.30 -23.23 -4.04
N VAL A 162 0.75 -23.06 -3.24
CA VAL A 162 1.96 -23.90 -3.28
C VAL A 162 1.84 -25.11 -2.35
N SER A 163 0.64 -25.43 -1.84
CA SER A 163 0.42 -26.58 -0.96
C SER A 163 0.68 -27.94 -1.64
N GLY A 164 0.60 -28.01 -2.97
CA GLY A 164 0.81 -29.25 -3.73
C GLY A 164 2.28 -29.65 -3.97
N ILE A 165 3.25 -28.80 -3.63
CA ILE A 165 4.68 -29.09 -3.81
C ILE A 165 5.33 -29.17 -2.44
N GLN A 166 5.83 -30.35 -2.10
CA GLN A 166 6.56 -30.60 -0.86
C GLN A 166 8.06 -30.64 -1.16
N LEU A 167 8.85 -29.92 -0.36
CA LEU A 167 10.31 -30.00 -0.43
C LEU A 167 10.81 -31.10 0.50
N ASP A 168 11.89 -31.78 0.11
CA ASP A 168 12.56 -32.76 0.96
C ASP A 168 13.08 -32.07 2.24
N GLY A 169 12.67 -32.57 3.41
CA GLY A 169 13.00 -31.97 4.71
C GLY A 169 12.01 -30.89 5.21
N GLU A 170 10.92 -30.65 4.50
CA GLU A 170 9.88 -29.68 4.93
C GLU A 170 9.15 -30.14 6.21
N ALA A 171 8.96 -31.45 6.39
CA ALA A 171 8.28 -32.00 7.57
C ALA A 171 9.02 -31.69 8.89
N ASP A 172 10.36 -31.68 8.84
CA ASP A 172 11.24 -31.43 9.99
C ASP A 172 11.78 -29.99 10.04
N ALA A 173 11.29 -29.11 9.15
CA ALA A 173 11.78 -27.75 8.96
C ALA A 173 13.31 -27.66 8.76
N SER A 174 13.92 -28.67 8.13
CA SER A 174 15.37 -28.81 7.96
C SER A 174 15.86 -28.50 6.53
N VAL A 175 15.04 -27.80 5.73
CA VAL A 175 15.39 -27.47 4.34
C VAL A 175 16.61 -26.54 4.31
N PRO A 176 17.73 -26.93 3.65
CA PRO A 176 18.89 -26.05 3.53
C PRO A 176 18.55 -24.77 2.76
N VAL A 177 18.86 -23.62 3.35
CA VAL A 177 18.55 -22.30 2.76
C VAL A 177 19.73 -21.81 1.93
N TYR A 178 19.54 -21.57 0.63
CA TYR A 178 20.63 -21.12 -0.26
C TYR A 178 20.50 -19.67 -0.76
N ASP A 179 19.55 -18.91 -0.22
CA ASP A 179 19.47 -17.46 -0.47
C ASP A 179 19.94 -16.68 0.75
N SER A 180 20.60 -15.53 0.53
CA SER A 180 20.88 -14.56 1.59
C SER A 180 19.62 -13.81 2.06
N CYS A 181 19.69 -13.21 3.24
CA CYS A 181 18.60 -12.36 3.76
C CYS A 181 18.26 -11.19 2.81
N ASP A 182 19.28 -10.60 2.17
CA ASP A 182 19.08 -9.51 1.20
C ASP A 182 18.29 -10.00 -0.03
N GLU A 183 18.58 -11.18 -0.56
CA GLU A 183 17.85 -11.76 -1.69
C GLU A 183 16.41 -12.10 -1.33
N ILE A 184 16.17 -12.68 -0.14
CA ILE A 184 14.81 -12.93 0.34
C ILE A 184 14.03 -11.63 0.49
N ARG A 185 14.65 -10.56 1.03
CA ARG A 185 13.99 -9.25 1.09
C ARG A 185 13.62 -8.72 -0.28
N LYS A 186 14.51 -8.83 -1.28
CA LYS A 186 14.21 -8.44 -2.68
C LYS A 186 13.03 -9.23 -3.24
N LYS A 187 12.99 -10.55 -3.04
CA LYS A 187 11.88 -11.42 -3.49
C LYS A 187 10.56 -11.05 -2.82
N ILE A 188 10.56 -10.81 -1.51
CA ILE A 188 9.36 -10.36 -0.77
C ILE A 188 8.89 -9.01 -1.30
N SER A 189 9.78 -8.02 -1.44
CA SER A 189 9.41 -6.70 -1.94
C SER A 189 8.86 -6.74 -3.38
N ALA A 190 9.41 -7.60 -4.24
CA ALA A 190 8.90 -7.81 -5.59
C ALA A 190 7.50 -8.43 -5.55
N TYR A 191 7.30 -9.48 -4.75
CA TYR A 191 6.01 -10.15 -4.60
C TYR A 191 4.92 -9.25 -4.04
N LEU A 192 5.25 -8.41 -3.04
CA LEU A 192 4.30 -7.45 -2.47
C LEU A 192 3.99 -6.24 -3.38
N ARG A 193 4.76 -6.03 -4.45
CA ARG A 193 4.49 -4.97 -5.43
C ARG A 193 3.40 -5.37 -6.43
N GLU A 194 3.13 -6.66 -6.57
CA GLU A 194 2.06 -7.14 -7.45
C GLU A 194 0.70 -6.65 -6.93
N PRO A 195 -0.15 -6.03 -7.77
CA PRO A 195 -1.35 -5.28 -7.34
C PRO A 195 -2.43 -6.14 -6.66
N GLN A 196 -2.23 -7.45 -6.65
CA GLN A 196 -3.18 -8.46 -6.21
C GLN A 196 -2.74 -9.13 -4.89
N VAL A 197 -1.48 -8.99 -4.50
CA VAL A 197 -0.92 -9.65 -3.34
C VAL A 197 -1.10 -8.76 -2.11
N THR A 198 -1.65 -9.35 -1.04
CA THR A 198 -1.73 -8.68 0.26
C THR A 198 -0.67 -9.24 1.21
N GLN A 199 -0.07 -8.37 2.03
CA GLN A 199 0.89 -8.78 3.06
C GLN A 199 0.31 -9.85 3.99
N ALA A 200 -0.96 -9.69 4.40
CA ALA A 200 -1.66 -10.67 5.22
C ALA A 200 -1.92 -12.00 4.49
N GLY A 201 -2.09 -11.97 3.15
CA GLY A 201 -2.17 -13.18 2.32
C GLY A 201 -0.87 -13.95 2.33
N PHE A 202 0.23 -13.26 2.05
CA PHE A 202 1.57 -13.83 2.09
C PHE A 202 1.88 -14.49 3.45
N LEU A 203 1.65 -13.77 4.56
CA LEU A 203 1.87 -14.29 5.92
C LEU A 203 1.09 -15.58 6.23
N ARG A 204 -0.11 -15.73 5.67
CA ARG A 204 -0.91 -16.96 5.83
C ARG A 204 -0.33 -18.12 5.03
N GLU A 205 0.20 -17.87 3.83
CA GLU A 205 0.83 -18.91 3.01
C GLU A 205 2.14 -19.38 3.64
N ILE A 206 3.02 -18.46 4.05
CA ILE A 206 4.28 -18.84 4.69
C ILE A 206 4.07 -19.53 6.05
N ALA A 207 3.00 -19.22 6.78
CA ALA A 207 2.69 -19.90 8.03
C ALA A 207 2.35 -21.39 7.85
N LYS A 208 1.89 -21.83 6.66
CA LYS A 208 1.61 -23.25 6.36
C LYS A 208 2.87 -24.11 6.33
N THR A 209 4.05 -23.50 6.14
CA THR A 209 5.34 -24.21 6.16
C THR A 209 5.68 -24.78 7.55
N TYR A 210 5.10 -24.21 8.61
CA TYR A 210 5.29 -24.69 9.97
C TYR A 210 4.13 -25.62 10.35
N THR A 211 4.43 -26.89 10.59
CA THR A 211 3.48 -27.91 11.06
C THR A 211 2.97 -27.64 12.48
N ASP A 212 3.69 -26.84 13.25
CA ASP A 212 3.36 -26.44 14.63
C ASP A 212 2.16 -25.48 14.76
N GLY A 213 1.55 -25.04 13.64
CA GLY A 213 0.44 -24.09 13.66
C GLY A 213 0.82 -22.68 14.12
N ARG A 214 2.12 -22.35 14.17
CA ARG A 214 2.62 -21.02 14.56
C ARG A 214 2.15 -19.96 13.57
N LYS A 215 1.67 -18.84 14.10
CA LYS A 215 1.24 -17.67 13.29
C LYS A 215 2.37 -16.66 13.19
N ILE A 216 2.68 -16.24 11.96
CA ILE A 216 3.68 -15.21 11.72
C ILE A 216 3.01 -13.83 11.78
N GLN A 217 3.49 -12.97 12.67
CA GLN A 217 2.95 -11.63 12.86
C GLN A 217 3.52 -10.64 11.82
N SER A 218 2.71 -9.66 11.39
CA SER A 218 3.15 -8.59 10.47
C SER A 218 4.35 -7.79 10.99
N LYS A 219 4.48 -7.64 12.31
CA LYS A 219 5.64 -6.98 12.93
C LYS A 219 6.94 -7.69 12.58
N VAL A 220 6.99 -9.02 12.70
CA VAL A 220 8.19 -9.82 12.40
C VAL A 220 8.61 -9.67 10.93
N LEU A 221 7.63 -9.57 10.03
CA LEU A 221 7.89 -9.32 8.61
C LEU A 221 8.46 -7.91 8.38
N ASN A 222 7.87 -6.88 8.97
CA ASN A 222 8.35 -5.51 8.84
C ASN A 222 9.75 -5.33 9.47
N ASP A 223 10.00 -5.96 10.61
CA ASP A 223 11.31 -5.98 11.29
C ASP A 223 12.37 -6.73 10.48
N PHE A 224 11.97 -7.73 9.69
CA PHE A 224 12.86 -8.40 8.75
C PHE A 224 13.16 -7.49 7.55
N LEU A 225 12.13 -6.88 6.96
CA LEU A 225 12.24 -5.99 5.80
C LEU A 225 13.04 -4.71 6.07
N SER A 226 13.06 -4.20 7.31
CA SER A 226 13.79 -2.99 7.69
C SER A 226 15.29 -3.20 7.86
N LYS A 227 15.74 -4.46 8.01
CA LYS A 227 17.16 -4.80 8.16
C LYS A 227 17.92 -4.77 6.83
N LYS A 228 19.25 -4.74 6.92
CA LYS A 228 20.18 -4.74 5.78
C LYS A 228 21.36 -5.66 6.09
N GLY A 229 21.86 -6.37 5.07
CA GLY A 229 23.00 -7.27 5.17
C GLY A 229 22.63 -8.74 4.90
N ALA A 230 23.58 -9.51 4.37
CA ALA A 230 23.36 -10.86 3.90
C ALA A 230 22.91 -11.82 5.02
N SER A 231 23.38 -11.65 6.26
CA SER A 231 22.95 -12.46 7.42
C SER A 231 21.92 -11.79 8.32
N ALA A 232 21.57 -10.53 8.07
CA ALA A 232 20.73 -9.75 8.98
C ALA A 232 19.26 -10.23 8.96
N GLY A 233 18.89 -11.00 9.99
CA GLY A 233 17.55 -11.61 10.11
C GLY A 233 17.50 -13.11 9.80
N ASN A 234 18.64 -13.78 9.69
CA ASN A 234 18.77 -15.21 9.40
C ASN A 234 18.02 -16.14 10.38
N THR A 235 17.89 -15.75 11.65
CA THR A 235 17.13 -16.51 12.65
C THR A 235 15.62 -16.23 12.65
N SER A 236 15.13 -15.40 11.74
CA SER A 236 13.70 -15.06 11.68
C SER A 236 12.90 -16.20 11.08
N ALA A 237 11.74 -16.51 11.66
CA ALA A 237 10.79 -17.45 11.06
C ALA A 237 10.36 -17.02 9.64
N VAL A 238 10.34 -15.71 9.38
CA VAL A 238 10.03 -15.16 8.05
C VAL A 238 11.09 -15.56 7.03
N PHE A 239 12.36 -15.63 7.41
CA PHE A 239 13.45 -15.92 6.47
C PHE A 239 13.33 -17.34 5.91
N TYR A 240 13.28 -18.34 6.79
CA TYR A 240 13.14 -19.75 6.41
C TYR A 240 11.83 -20.01 5.63
N SER A 241 10.68 -19.58 6.19
CA SER A 241 9.39 -19.83 5.56
C SER A 241 9.21 -19.12 4.21
N SER A 242 9.79 -17.92 4.05
CA SER A 242 9.78 -17.23 2.75
C SER A 242 10.65 -17.94 1.73
N TYR A 243 11.83 -18.45 2.14
CA TYR A 243 12.69 -19.23 1.25
C TYR A 243 11.94 -20.46 0.71
N VAL A 244 11.35 -21.26 1.59
CA VAL A 244 10.54 -22.44 1.23
C VAL A 244 9.41 -22.05 0.27
N PHE A 245 8.68 -20.96 0.55
CA PHE A 245 7.61 -20.48 -0.33
C PHE A 245 8.11 -20.11 -1.74
N PHE A 246 9.18 -19.32 -1.85
CA PHE A 246 9.72 -18.93 -3.14
C PHE A 246 10.36 -20.09 -3.90
N GLU A 247 10.92 -21.07 -3.21
CA GLU A 247 11.41 -22.31 -3.81
C GLU A 247 10.30 -23.15 -4.41
N LYS A 248 9.19 -23.32 -3.68
CA LYS A 248 8.00 -23.98 -4.23
C LYS A 248 7.44 -23.24 -5.42
N MET A 249 7.38 -21.90 -5.37
CA MET A 249 6.96 -21.09 -6.52
C MET A 249 7.90 -21.27 -7.72
N ARG A 250 9.22 -21.36 -7.50
CA ARG A 250 10.21 -21.61 -8.56
C ARG A 250 10.02 -22.98 -9.21
N LEU A 251 9.79 -24.02 -8.42
CA LEU A 251 9.55 -25.38 -8.91
C LEU A 251 8.26 -25.46 -9.72
N ARG A 252 7.17 -24.83 -9.23
CA ARG A 252 5.91 -24.71 -9.97
C ARG A 252 6.10 -24.01 -11.32
N ASP A 253 6.83 -22.90 -11.32
CA ASP A 253 7.05 -22.07 -12.51
C ASP A 253 8.13 -22.65 -13.45
N GLY A 254 8.83 -23.72 -13.05
CA GLY A 254 9.93 -24.31 -13.82
C GLY A 254 11.13 -23.37 -14.03
N LYS A 255 11.31 -22.36 -13.16
CA LYS A 255 12.35 -21.34 -13.35
C LYS A 255 13.75 -21.87 -13.00
N PRO A 256 14.80 -21.50 -13.76
CA PRO A 256 16.16 -21.89 -13.45
C PRO A 256 16.61 -21.30 -12.10
N LYS A 257 17.62 -21.93 -11.48
CA LYS A 257 18.25 -21.40 -10.26
C LYS A 257 18.92 -20.06 -10.57
N SER A 258 18.85 -19.11 -9.64
CA SER A 258 19.56 -17.83 -9.77
C SER A 258 21.09 -18.04 -9.67
N LYS A 259 21.87 -17.15 -10.27
CA LYS A 259 23.34 -17.17 -10.14
C LYS A 259 23.78 -17.12 -8.67
N HIS A 260 23.13 -16.25 -7.88
CA HIS A 260 23.39 -16.15 -6.44
C HIS A 260 23.21 -17.49 -5.72
N ARG A 261 22.14 -18.24 -6.04
CA ARG A 261 21.92 -19.56 -5.46
C ARG A 261 23.00 -20.57 -5.84
N GLN A 262 23.42 -20.61 -7.10
CA GLN A 262 24.47 -21.53 -7.55
C GLN A 262 25.79 -21.28 -6.81
N GLU A 263 26.13 -20.00 -6.61
CA GLU A 263 27.33 -19.63 -5.86
C GLU A 263 27.19 -19.90 -4.36
N MET A 264 25.99 -19.72 -3.79
CA MET A 264 25.70 -20.10 -2.40
C MET A 264 25.79 -21.60 -2.18
N GLU A 265 25.31 -22.42 -3.12
CA GLU A 265 25.47 -23.89 -3.09
C GLU A 265 26.95 -24.29 -3.13
N THR A 266 27.79 -23.49 -3.82
CA THR A 266 29.24 -23.72 -3.91
C THR A 266 29.98 -23.32 -2.64
N ARG A 267 29.66 -22.15 -2.04
CA ARG A 267 30.33 -21.64 -0.83
C ARG A 267 29.80 -22.29 0.45
N HIS A 268 28.50 -22.57 0.51
CA HIS A 268 27.80 -23.10 1.68
C HIS A 268 27.09 -24.42 1.32
N PRO A 269 27.81 -25.56 1.21
CA PRO A 269 27.19 -26.82 0.80
C PRO A 269 26.07 -27.30 1.75
N GLY A 270 26.19 -26.98 3.04
CA GLY A 270 25.17 -27.27 4.06
C GLY A 270 24.05 -26.22 4.18
N GLY A 271 24.03 -25.21 3.31
CA GLY A 271 23.11 -24.09 3.39
C GLY A 271 23.59 -22.95 4.29
N PHE A 272 22.87 -21.84 4.21
CA PHE A 272 23.12 -20.63 4.97
C PHE A 272 22.71 -20.81 6.43
N GLN A 273 23.50 -20.28 7.36
CA GLN A 273 23.24 -20.44 8.78
C GLN A 273 21.95 -19.76 9.21
N THR A 274 21.00 -20.53 9.74
CA THR A 274 19.71 -20.05 10.25
C THR A 274 19.64 -19.98 11.78
N ASP A 275 20.53 -20.67 12.50
CA ASP A 275 20.32 -20.91 13.93
C ASP A 275 20.94 -19.85 14.84
N ARG A 276 22.05 -19.24 14.38
CA ARG A 276 22.84 -18.31 15.19
C ARG A 276 22.96 -16.98 14.50
N ARG A 277 22.79 -15.90 15.27
CA ARG A 277 23.14 -14.55 14.84
C ARG A 277 24.63 -14.32 15.05
N ARG A 278 25.25 -13.67 14.08
CA ARG A 278 26.64 -13.27 14.14
C ARG A 278 26.70 -11.75 14.26
N ASP A 279 26.35 -11.25 15.44
CA ASP A 279 26.23 -9.82 15.71
C ASP A 279 27.58 -9.17 16.05
N ARG A 280 28.59 -9.98 16.39
CA ARG A 280 29.93 -9.51 16.78
C ARG A 280 30.99 -10.31 16.03
N VAL A 281 32.00 -9.60 15.53
CA VAL A 281 33.16 -10.16 14.83
C VAL A 281 34.40 -9.66 15.54
N TRP A 282 35.32 -10.58 15.84
CA TRP A 282 36.62 -10.23 16.38
C TRP A 282 37.53 -9.82 15.22
N CYS A 283 38.12 -8.63 15.30
CA CYS A 283 39.10 -8.10 14.35
C CYS A 283 40.35 -7.65 15.10
N MET A 284 41.51 -7.68 14.44
CA MET A 284 42.73 -7.11 15.02
C MET A 284 42.69 -5.57 15.00
N GLU A 285 43.55 -4.94 15.79
CA GLU A 285 43.70 -3.48 15.80
C GLU A 285 44.12 -2.99 14.41
N GLY A 286 43.33 -2.08 13.81
CA GLY A 286 43.53 -1.58 12.44
C GLY A 286 42.79 -2.33 11.33
N GLU A 287 42.15 -3.47 11.63
CA GLU A 287 41.31 -4.20 10.68
C GLU A 287 39.84 -3.77 10.78
N HIS A 288 39.19 -3.64 9.62
CA HIS A 288 37.77 -3.33 9.49
C HIS A 288 37.01 -4.51 8.87
N PRO A 289 36.13 -5.19 9.62
CA PRO A 289 35.31 -6.26 9.06
C PRO A 289 34.20 -5.69 8.18
N TYR A 290 34.01 -6.26 7.00
CA TYR A 290 32.83 -6.06 6.16
C TYR A 290 32.24 -7.42 5.76
N GLN A 291 30.93 -7.48 5.59
CA GLN A 291 30.23 -8.68 5.13
C GLN A 291 29.97 -8.58 3.62
N ASP A 292 30.26 -9.64 2.88
CA ASP A 292 29.93 -9.72 1.47
C ASP A 292 28.45 -10.08 1.23
N ALA A 293 28.04 -10.14 -0.04
CA ALA A 293 26.67 -10.50 -0.41
C ALA A 293 26.29 -11.95 -0.05
N TYR A 294 27.27 -12.81 0.24
CA TYR A 294 27.12 -14.23 0.54
C TYR A 294 27.20 -14.53 2.06
N GLY A 295 27.32 -13.48 2.88
CA GLY A 295 27.35 -13.57 4.33
C GLY A 295 28.71 -13.88 4.95
N GLU A 296 29.77 -13.93 4.14
CA GLU A 296 31.14 -14.12 4.61
C GLU A 296 31.72 -12.79 5.07
N TYR A 297 32.53 -12.84 6.13
CA TYR A 297 33.22 -11.66 6.66
C TYR A 297 34.63 -11.59 6.10
N HIS A 298 34.95 -10.43 5.55
CA HIS A 298 36.25 -10.07 5.05
C HIS A 298 36.81 -8.93 5.89
N PHE A 299 38.11 -8.90 6.08
CA PHE A 299 38.77 -7.84 6.84
C PHE A 299 39.58 -6.99 5.87
N THR A 300 39.36 -5.67 5.88
CA THR A 300 40.22 -4.72 5.18
C THR A 300 41.10 -4.01 6.17
N GLY A 301 42.31 -3.62 5.75
CA GLY A 301 43.25 -2.91 6.60
C GLY A 301 44.31 -3.84 7.17
N ARG A 302 45.36 -4.04 6.38
CA ARG A 302 46.69 -4.42 6.88
C ARG A 302 47.72 -3.75 5.96
N ARG A 303 48.45 -2.79 6.51
CA ARG A 303 49.76 -2.37 6.01
C ARG A 303 50.78 -2.87 7.02
#